data_AF-A0A564YDE1-F1
#
_entry.id   AF-A0A564YDE1-F1
#
_cell.length_a   1.000
_cell.length_b   1.000
_cell.length_c   1.000
_cell.angle_alpha   90.00
_cell.angle_beta   90.00
_cell.angle_gamma   90.00
#
_symmetry.space_group_name_H-M   'P 1'
#
loop_
_entity.id
_entity.type
_entity.pdbx_description
1 polymer ?
#
loop_
_entity_poly.entity_id
_entity_poly.type
_entity_poly.pdbx_seq_one_letter_code
_entity_poly.pdbx_strand_id
1 'polypeptide(L)'
;MTESEQDVIRPFASVFRDNLGRCRKRKTNLYLKEIAKQVLRPKHPVPLSTVLSVEKELSSVERIGVLQTVSCSTWIAPNLVV
;
A
#
# COMPACT_ATOMS: atom_id res chain seq x y z
N MET A 1 -29.48 -7.09 10.14
CA MET A 1 -29.43 -6.52 8.78
C MET A 1 -30.86 -6.39 8.30
N THR A 2 -31.36 -5.18 8.24
CA THR A 2 -32.74 -4.86 7.86
C THR A 2 -32.95 -5.08 6.36
N GLU A 3 -34.19 -5.33 5.94
CA GLU A 3 -34.52 -5.59 4.53
C GLU A 3 -34.09 -4.42 3.61
N SER A 4 -34.18 -3.20 4.12
CA SER A 4 -33.72 -1.98 3.43
C SER A 4 -32.20 -1.91 3.22
N GLU A 5 -31.39 -2.48 4.11
CA GLU A 5 -29.93 -2.54 3.94
C GLU A 5 -29.54 -3.53 2.84
N GLN A 6 -30.28 -4.64 2.73
CA GLN A 6 -30.03 -5.67 1.72
C GLN A 6 -30.30 -5.17 0.30
N ASP A 7 -31.31 -4.32 0.13
CA ASP A 7 -31.66 -3.72 -1.15
C ASP A 7 -30.54 -2.82 -1.69
N VAL A 8 -29.75 -2.20 -0.82
CA VAL A 8 -28.58 -1.40 -1.21
C VAL A 8 -27.34 -2.27 -1.39
N ILE A 9 -27.13 -3.28 -0.56
CA ILE A 9 -25.90 -4.08 -0.62
C ILE A 9 -25.87 -4.98 -1.86
N ARG A 10 -27.00 -5.58 -2.27
CA ARG A 10 -27.05 -6.54 -3.38
C ARG A 10 -26.55 -5.96 -4.72
N PRO A 11 -27.02 -4.78 -5.19
CA PRO A 11 -26.55 -4.22 -6.46
C PRO A 11 -25.09 -3.77 -6.42
N PHE A 12 -24.60 -3.39 -5.24
CA PHE A 12 -23.26 -2.84 -5.04
C PHE A 12 -22.32 -3.82 -4.32
N ALA A 13 -22.61 -5.13 -4.37
CA ALA A 13 -21.85 -6.15 -3.65
C ALA A 13 -20.34 -6.13 -3.95
N SER A 14 -19.93 -5.61 -5.11
CA SER A 14 -18.51 -5.45 -5.47
C SER A 14 -17.78 -4.37 -4.66
N VAL A 15 -18.49 -3.36 -4.17
CA VAL A 15 -17.97 -2.27 -3.33
C VAL A 15 -17.69 -2.75 -1.91
N PHE A 16 -18.46 -3.73 -1.43
CA PHE A 16 -18.37 -4.29 -0.08
C PHE A 16 -17.48 -5.53 0.01
N ARG A 17 -16.70 -5.84 -1.03
CA ARG A 17 -15.73 -6.93 -0.98
C ARG A 17 -14.63 -6.57 -0.01
N ASP A 18 -14.21 -7.54 0.80
CA ASP A 18 -13.07 -7.42 1.70
C ASP A 18 -11.75 -7.54 0.92
N ASN A 19 -11.56 -6.62 -0.03
CA ASN A 19 -10.36 -6.53 -0.84
C ASN A 19 -10.01 -5.08 -1.14
N LEU A 20 -8.74 -4.85 -1.46
CA LEU A 20 -8.29 -3.53 -1.82
C LEU A 20 -8.81 -3.13 -3.20
N GLY A 21 -9.54 -2.02 -3.26
CA GLY A 21 -10.02 -1.44 -4.51
C GLY A 21 -8.89 -0.80 -5.33
N ARG A 22 -9.01 -0.85 -6.67
CA ARG A 22 -8.10 -0.15 -7.59
C ARG A 22 -8.81 1.00 -8.29
N CYS A 23 -8.42 2.24 -7.99
CA CYS A 23 -8.89 3.39 -8.75
C CYS A 23 -8.28 3.39 -10.17
N ARG A 24 -9.13 3.29 -11.20
CA ARG A 24 -8.70 3.31 -12.62
C ARG A 24 -8.89 4.67 -13.29
N LYS A 25 -9.68 5.55 -12.69
CA LYS A 25 -10.11 6.82 -13.29
C LYS A 25 -9.03 7.90 -13.27
N ARG A 26 -8.02 7.78 -12.40
CA ARG A 26 -6.98 8.79 -12.21
C ARG A 26 -5.62 8.13 -11.98
N LYS A 27 -4.58 8.73 -12.55
CA LYS A 27 -3.19 8.49 -12.18
C LYS A 27 -2.69 9.69 -11.38
N THR A 28 -1.81 9.44 -10.42
CA THR A 28 -1.20 10.50 -9.62
C THR A 28 0.22 10.73 -10.12
N ASN A 29 0.53 11.99 -10.44
CA ASN A 29 1.90 12.42 -10.73
C ASN A 29 2.51 13.02 -9.46
N LEU A 30 3.79 12.74 -9.23
CA LEU A 30 4.54 13.25 -8.10
C LEU A 30 5.48 14.33 -8.62
N TYR A 31 5.24 15.59 -8.25
CA TYR A 31 6.07 16.72 -8.66
C TYR A 31 7.10 17.02 -7.56
N LEU A 32 8.37 17.09 -7.96
CA LEU A 32 9.46 17.48 -7.07
C LEU A 32 9.53 19.00 -6.98
N LYS A 33 9.88 19.49 -5.79
CA LYS A 33 10.28 20.90 -5.63
C LYS A 33 11.60 21.14 -6.37
N GLU A 34 11.82 22.36 -6.85
CA GLU A 34 13.00 22.73 -7.66
C GLU A 34 14.34 22.35 -7.00
N ILE A 35 14.41 22.35 -5.66
CA ILE A 35 15.64 22.08 -4.90
C ILE A 35 15.57 20.72 -4.18
N ALA A 36 14.71 19.81 -4.65
CA ALA A 36 14.58 18.49 -4.05
C ALA A 36 15.86 17.66 -4.26
N LYS A 37 16.50 17.25 -3.16
CA LYS A 37 17.65 16.34 -3.20
C LYS A 37 17.18 14.91 -3.02
N GLN A 38 17.80 13.99 -3.75
CA GLN A 38 17.62 12.56 -3.56
C GLN A 38 18.01 12.16 -2.13
N VAL A 39 17.13 11.40 -1.47
CA VAL A 39 17.35 10.94 -0.10
C VAL A 39 17.66 9.45 -0.14
N LEU A 40 18.87 9.10 0.30
CA LEU A 40 19.30 7.73 0.54
C LEU A 40 19.50 7.54 2.03
N ARG A 41 18.56 6.87 2.69
CA ARG A 41 18.63 6.61 4.14
C ARG A 41 18.81 5.11 4.38
N PRO A 42 19.67 4.73 5.35
CA PRO A 42 19.73 3.34 5.80
C PRO A 42 18.37 2.86 6.31
N LYS A 43 18.13 1.55 6.20
CA LYS A 43 16.92 0.90 6.74
C LYS A 43 16.86 1.10 8.27
N HIS A 44 15.68 1.41 8.79
CA HIS A 44 15.47 1.48 10.24
C HIS A 44 15.64 0.08 10.87
N PRO A 45 16.30 -0.04 12.03
CA PRO A 45 16.25 -1.26 12.84
C PRO A 45 14.80 -1.67 13.12
N VAL A 46 14.42 -2.89 12.77
CA VAL A 46 13.10 -3.44 13.06
C VAL A 46 13.25 -4.42 14.23
N PRO A 47 12.41 -4.33 15.29
CA PRO A 47 12.44 -5.29 16.39
C PRO A 47 12.26 -6.73 15.88
N LEU A 48 13.08 -7.66 16.39
CA LEU A 48 13.05 -9.07 15.98
C LEU A 48 11.65 -9.70 16.09
N SER A 49 10.90 -9.32 17.13
CA SER A 49 9.52 -9.78 17.35
C SER A 49 8.54 -9.41 16.24
N THR A 50 8.85 -8.38 15.45
CA THR A 50 7.96 -7.84 14.41
C THR A 50 8.36 -8.24 12.99
N VAL A 51 9.55 -8.81 12.80
CA VAL A 51 10.12 -9.10 11.47
C VAL A 51 9.18 -9.98 10.64
N LEU A 52 8.70 -11.09 11.22
CA LEU A 52 7.82 -12.04 10.52
C LEU A 52 6.49 -11.40 10.10
N SER A 53 5.94 -10.53 10.95
CA SER A 53 4.70 -9.81 10.63
C SER A 53 4.92 -8.83 9.48
N VAL A 54 6.02 -8.08 9.51
CA VAL A 54 6.36 -7.13 8.45
C VAL A 54 6.58 -7.83 7.12
N GLU A 55 7.32 -8.94 7.11
CA GLU A 55 7.56 -9.73 5.90
C GLU A 55 6.25 -10.29 5.33
N LYS A 56 5.39 -10.84 6.18
CA LYS A 56 4.06 -11.33 5.77
C LYS A 56 3.22 -10.24 5.11
N GLU A 57 3.17 -9.05 5.70
CA GLU A 57 2.44 -7.92 5.13
C GLU A 57 3.04 -7.47 3.79
N LEU A 58 4.36 -7.33 3.70
CA LEU A 58 5.04 -6.97 2.46
C LEU A 58 4.74 -7.97 1.33
N SER A 59 4.85 -9.27 1.60
CA SER A 59 4.53 -10.30 0.60
C SER A 59 3.06 -10.28 0.18
N SER A 60 2.13 -10.01 1.10
CA SER A 60 0.71 -9.90 0.77
C SER A 60 0.43 -8.70 -0.14
N VAL A 61 1.04 -7.55 0.15
CA VAL A 61 0.88 -6.30 -0.61
C VAL A 61 1.51 -6.41 -2.01
N GLU A 62 2.66 -7.08 -2.13
CA GLU A 62 3.27 -7.40 -3.43
C GLU A 62 2.39 -8.36 -4.25
N ARG A 63 1.84 -9.41 -3.62
CA ARG A 63 0.92 -10.35 -4.28
C ARG A 63 -0.35 -9.69 -4.83
N ILE A 64 -0.87 -8.66 -4.14
CA ILE A 64 -2.05 -7.89 -4.61
C ILE A 64 -1.66 -6.87 -5.69
N GLY A 65 -0.35 -6.68 -5.95
CA GLY A 65 0.17 -5.81 -7.00
C GLY A 65 0.19 -4.33 -6.62
N VAL A 66 0.18 -4.03 -5.32
CA VAL A 66 0.31 -2.65 -4.82
C VAL A 66 1.77 -2.21 -4.82
N LEU A 67 2.66 -3.11 -4.42
CA LEU A 67 4.12 -2.92 -4.46
C LEU A 67 4.73 -3.80 -5.55
N GLN A 68 5.85 -3.33 -6.09
CA GLN A 68 6.68 -4.07 -7.02
C GLN A 68 8.14 -3.90 -6.59
N THR A 69 8.90 -4.99 -6.61
CA THR A 69 10.34 -4.97 -6.39
C THR A 69 11.07 -4.25 -7.53
N VAL A 70 12.02 -3.38 -7.17
CA VAL A 70 12.89 -2.67 -8.11
C VAL A 70 14.35 -2.94 -7.74
N SER A 71 15.21 -3.13 -8.75
CA SER A 71 16.62 -3.48 -8.53
C SER A 71 17.42 -2.35 -7.90
N CYS A 72 17.09 -1.10 -8.25
CA CYS A 72 17.69 0.09 -7.67
C CYS A 72 16.69 1.26 -7.65
N SER A 73 16.82 2.12 -6.64
CA SER A 73 16.10 3.39 -6.56
C SER A 73 17.05 4.46 -6.05
N THR A 74 17.01 5.64 -6.67
CA THR A 74 17.72 6.84 -6.18
C THR A 74 16.99 7.51 -5.01
N TRP A 75 15.77 7.07 -4.72
CA TRP A 75 14.93 7.55 -3.63
C TRP A 75 14.64 6.39 -2.68
N ILE A 76 15.26 6.40 -1.50
CA ILE A 76 15.05 5.36 -0.47
C ILE A 76 14.72 6.05 0.85
N ALA A 77 13.49 5.82 1.30
CA ALA A 77 13.03 6.19 2.63
C ALA A 77 13.04 4.94 3.54
N PRO A 78 13.37 5.10 4.83
CA PRO A 78 13.29 4.00 5.78
C PRO A 78 11.82 3.67 6.07
N ASN A 79 11.49 2.39 6.19
CA ASN A 79 10.19 1.94 6.67
C ASN A 79 10.15 1.92 8.20
N LEU A 80 9.00 2.26 8.78
CA LEU A 80 8.73 2.18 10.22
C LEU A 80 7.56 1.22 10.46
N VAL A 81 7.65 0.42 11.52
CA VAL A 81 6.55 -0.42 12.01
C VAL A 81 5.73 0.41 13.01
N VAL A 82 4.40 0.41 12.87
CA VAL A 82 3.45 1.14 13.74
C VAL A 82 2.66 0.15 14.57
#